data_AF-A0A7J6I6A4-F1
#
_entry.id   AF-A0A7J6I6A4-F1
#
_cell.length_a   1.000
_cell.length_b   1.000
_cell.length_c   1.000
_cell.angle_alpha   90.00
_cell.angle_beta   90.00
_cell.angle_gamma   90.00
#
_symmetry.space_group_name_H-M   'P 1'
#
loop_
_entity.id
_entity.type
_entity.pdbx_description
1 polymer ?
#
loop_
_entity_poly.entity_id
_entity_poly.type
_entity_poly.pdbx_seq_one_letter_code
_entity_poly.pdbx_strand_id
1 'polypeptide(L)'
;MGSNTTIQLYGFSCFDQINDEAIVKKFLEKYSGEGTVCGVEIGQSRAQNAAHANVHFTDFASAEKILSMANDRELWYGNSCLKAWELNRENVSKPKAVLWNMDQNITLYFGCQVSKEMFSVLWKTKNVSMKFRTRLRKMSLYFYFVYSSVEYKLELSHKSIWQIELHRPLGQTTMFLVLQLLGAPRIYKREESVLNNFKDRSGSSWIRDVDFTESGCIGQSSAICLEIPTTAHLPNLRNNFIYYKEDEIQFLLKKVSPFSSNSYLVPMVLPPEEINLPYKILFKINSLVQQGCLPGETLGLEFFQLVDPSRIKIEYIESALDKLFQRKECCYEPLKWLTKQYKKYKKSGWIPKLHLDKDLVYLHQVQITPTKVYFTGPEPEGKLCNSVLCNYPNDIENFLRVTFVDEDFDKMCWNDFSTSPSSSNEKKCTRVYDRILIILREGIVIGDKKFEFLGFSSSEKHYMSALMFASREGLSAEDIKNWMLGVLLTK
;
A
#
# COMPACT_ATOMS: atom_id res chain seq x y z
N MET A 1 -20.93 26.11 -11.87
CA MET A 1 -21.38 25.84 -10.49
C MET A 1 -22.02 24.46 -10.50
N GLY A 2 -21.53 23.53 -9.68
CA GLY A 2 -22.02 22.16 -9.70
C GLY A 2 -23.42 22.08 -9.12
N SER A 3 -24.37 21.56 -9.88
CA SER A 3 -25.75 21.36 -9.47
C SER A 3 -25.82 20.32 -8.34
N ASN A 4 -26.13 20.77 -7.12
CA ASN A 4 -26.22 19.90 -5.95
C ASN A 4 -27.66 19.38 -5.80
N THR A 5 -27.83 18.06 -5.66
CA THR A 5 -29.16 17.44 -5.49
C THR A 5 -29.53 17.20 -4.03
N THR A 6 -28.75 17.76 -3.09
CA THR A 6 -28.94 17.54 -1.65
C THR A 6 -29.20 18.86 -0.93
N ILE A 7 -30.30 18.88 -0.18
CA ILE A 7 -30.78 20.06 0.56
C ILE A 7 -30.98 19.68 2.02
N GLN A 8 -30.71 20.63 2.91
CA GLN A 8 -31.02 20.49 4.32
C GLN A 8 -32.18 21.39 4.71
N LEU A 9 -33.19 20.80 5.35
CA LEU A 9 -34.40 21.46 5.82
C LEU A 9 -34.35 21.63 7.34
N TYR A 10 -34.68 22.84 7.80
CA TYR A 10 -34.76 23.25 9.19
C TYR A 10 -36.10 23.91 9.50
N GLY A 11 -36.48 23.91 10.77
CA GLY A 11 -37.70 24.58 11.25
C GLY A 11 -38.83 23.63 11.63
N PHE A 12 -38.56 22.32 11.75
CA PHE A 12 -39.51 21.36 12.30
C PHE A 12 -39.71 21.60 13.81
N SER A 13 -40.96 21.66 14.26
CA SER A 13 -41.30 22.08 15.63
C SER A 13 -40.94 21.07 16.73
N CYS A 14 -40.89 19.76 16.41
CA CYS A 14 -40.38 18.71 17.29
C CYS A 14 -39.89 17.51 16.48
N PHE A 15 -38.90 16.77 16.99
CA PHE A 15 -38.38 15.54 16.38
C PHE A 15 -39.46 14.45 16.22
N ASP A 16 -40.42 14.37 17.16
CA ASP A 16 -41.52 13.39 17.11
C ASP A 16 -42.44 13.57 15.89
N GLN A 17 -42.42 14.75 15.23
CA GLN A 17 -43.21 15.00 14.03
C GLN A 17 -42.54 14.50 12.74
N ILE A 18 -41.24 14.19 12.80
CA ILE A 18 -40.44 13.71 11.68
C ILE A 18 -39.60 12.49 12.09
N ASN A 19 -40.08 11.66 13.02
CA ASN A 19 -39.33 10.48 13.46
C ASN A 19 -39.32 9.33 12.43
N ASP A 20 -40.00 9.51 11.29
CA ASP A 20 -40.05 8.57 10.18
C ASP A 20 -39.70 9.29 8.85
N GLU A 21 -38.65 8.81 8.20
CA GLU A 21 -38.15 9.26 6.90
C GLU A 21 -39.22 9.21 5.81
N ALA A 22 -40.15 8.24 5.88
CA ALA A 22 -41.23 8.10 4.91
C ALA A 22 -42.23 9.26 4.95
N ILE A 23 -42.42 9.90 6.12
CA ILE A 23 -43.34 11.02 6.29
C ILE A 23 -42.77 12.27 5.61
N VAL A 24 -41.49 12.57 5.86
CA VAL A 24 -40.79 13.70 5.24
C VAL A 24 -40.66 13.50 3.73
N LYS A 25 -40.40 12.26 3.29
CA LYS A 25 -40.39 11.90 1.87
C LYS A 25 -41.73 12.22 1.20
N LYS A 26 -42.84 11.67 1.72
CA LYS A 26 -44.18 11.91 1.16
C LYS A 26 -44.57 13.39 1.16
N PHE A 27 -44.19 14.11 2.22
CA PHE A 27 -44.43 15.54 2.31
C PHE A 27 -43.74 16.31 1.17
N LEU A 28 -42.45 16.06 0.93
CA LEU A 28 -41.69 16.79 -0.09
C LEU A 28 -42.09 16.40 -1.50
N GLU A 29 -42.37 15.12 -1.73
CA GLU A 29 -42.84 14.61 -3.02
C GLU A 29 -44.21 15.19 -3.41
N LYS A 30 -45.01 15.71 -2.47
CA LYS A 30 -46.21 16.51 -2.78
C LYS A 30 -45.90 17.77 -3.58
N TYR A 31 -44.72 18.36 -3.38
CA TYR A 31 -44.29 19.60 -4.00
C TYR A 31 -43.34 19.35 -5.18
N SER A 32 -42.40 18.43 -5.04
CA SER A 32 -41.41 18.11 -6.08
C SER A 32 -41.89 17.07 -7.09
N GLY A 33 -42.87 16.21 -6.74
CA GLY A 33 -43.40 15.13 -7.57
C GLY A 33 -43.13 13.75 -6.95
N GLU A 34 -43.99 12.76 -7.20
CA GLU A 34 -43.82 11.40 -6.66
C GLU A 34 -42.53 10.74 -7.20
N GLY A 35 -41.76 10.11 -6.31
CA GLY A 35 -40.50 9.45 -6.67
C GLY A 35 -39.30 10.39 -6.83
N THR A 36 -39.45 11.68 -6.57
CA THR A 36 -38.35 12.66 -6.71
C THR A 36 -37.38 12.68 -5.52
N VAL A 37 -37.69 12.00 -4.42
CA VAL A 37 -36.84 11.93 -3.23
C VAL A 37 -36.21 10.54 -3.09
N CYS A 38 -34.89 10.47 -3.27
CA CYS A 38 -34.07 9.26 -3.18
C CYS A 38 -33.87 8.78 -1.74
N GLY A 39 -33.79 9.73 -0.80
CA GLY A 39 -33.51 9.42 0.60
C GLY A 39 -33.65 10.65 1.49
N VAL A 40 -34.02 10.39 2.74
CA VAL A 40 -34.14 11.40 3.79
C VAL A 40 -33.30 10.93 4.97
N GLU A 41 -32.46 11.78 5.55
CA GLU A 41 -31.80 11.51 6.83
C GLU A 41 -32.25 12.54 7.86
N ILE A 42 -32.70 12.08 9.01
CA ILE A 42 -33.29 12.96 10.04
C ILE A 42 -32.34 13.07 11.22
N GLY A 43 -32.09 14.31 11.65
CA GLY A 43 -31.18 14.63 12.73
C GLY A 43 -31.77 15.61 13.73
N GLN A 44 -31.18 15.63 14.93
CA GLN A 44 -31.56 16.55 16.00
C GLN A 44 -30.33 17.33 16.49
N SER A 45 -30.46 18.66 16.62
CA SER A 45 -29.38 19.49 17.19
C SER A 45 -29.45 19.49 18.71
N ARG A 46 -28.33 19.15 19.37
CA ARG A 46 -28.21 19.08 20.85
C ARG A 46 -28.36 20.43 21.57
N ALA A 47 -28.26 21.55 20.84
CA ALA A 47 -28.28 22.89 21.44
C ALA A 47 -29.67 23.56 21.47
N GLN A 48 -30.64 23.14 20.65
CA GLN A 48 -31.92 23.84 20.50
C GLN A 48 -33.16 22.93 20.37
N ASN A 49 -33.03 21.61 20.56
CA ASN A 49 -34.11 20.62 20.37
C ASN A 49 -34.79 20.63 18.97
N ALA A 50 -34.28 21.44 18.04
CA ALA A 50 -34.79 21.58 16.70
C ALA A 50 -34.35 20.39 15.83
N ALA A 51 -35.33 19.79 15.16
CA ALA A 51 -35.11 18.70 14.23
C ALA A 51 -34.82 19.25 12.82
N HIS A 52 -34.00 18.52 12.07
CA HIS A 52 -33.65 18.84 10.68
C HIS A 52 -33.68 17.58 9.82
N ALA A 53 -33.87 17.77 8.52
CA ALA A 53 -33.88 16.68 7.55
C ALA A 53 -32.93 17.00 6.39
N ASN A 54 -32.00 16.09 6.11
CA ASN A 54 -31.20 16.11 4.89
C ASN A 54 -31.91 15.30 3.82
N VAL A 55 -32.17 15.89 2.66
CA VAL A 55 -32.99 15.30 1.61
C VAL A 55 -32.19 15.22 0.34
N HIS A 56 -32.14 14.03 -0.24
CA HIS A 56 -31.49 13.75 -1.51
C HIS A 56 -32.56 13.61 -2.60
N PHE A 57 -32.50 14.47 -3.60
CA PHE A 57 -33.40 14.44 -4.76
C PHE A 57 -32.79 13.65 -5.92
N THR A 58 -33.66 13.09 -6.77
CA THR A 58 -33.29 12.37 -8.00
C THR A 58 -32.64 13.28 -9.04
N ASP A 59 -33.05 14.55 -9.05
CA ASP A 59 -32.66 15.53 -10.04
C ASP A 59 -32.53 16.93 -9.42
N PHE A 60 -31.81 17.80 -10.12
CA PHE A 60 -31.53 19.16 -9.65
C PHE A 60 -32.76 20.08 -9.68
N ALA A 61 -33.67 19.91 -10.65
CA ALA A 61 -34.84 20.77 -10.78
C ALA A 61 -35.79 20.59 -9.59
N SER A 62 -35.96 19.36 -9.12
CA SER A 62 -36.71 19.03 -7.90
C SER A 62 -36.11 19.69 -6.66
N ALA A 63 -34.77 19.66 -6.53
CA ALA A 63 -34.06 20.30 -5.44
C ALA A 63 -34.23 21.83 -5.48
N GLU A 64 -33.96 22.45 -6.63
CA GLU A 64 -34.07 23.90 -6.84
C GLU A 64 -35.49 24.42 -6.56
N LYS A 65 -36.52 23.66 -6.96
CA LYS A 65 -37.92 23.98 -6.67
C LYS A 65 -38.18 24.08 -5.16
N ILE A 66 -37.72 23.11 -4.38
CA ILE A 66 -37.89 23.11 -2.92
C ILE A 66 -37.09 24.22 -2.25
N LEU A 67 -35.89 24.54 -2.75
CA LEU A 67 -35.10 25.69 -2.28
C LEU A 67 -35.81 27.02 -2.54
N SER A 68 -36.35 27.23 -3.74
CA SER A 68 -37.11 28.44 -4.07
C SER A 68 -38.30 28.61 -3.14
N MET A 69 -39.12 27.56 -3.00
CA MET A 69 -40.31 27.60 -2.14
C MET A 69 -39.98 27.89 -0.67
N ALA A 70 -38.85 27.39 -0.17
CA ALA A 70 -38.41 27.69 1.20
C ALA A 70 -37.91 29.15 1.34
N ASN A 71 -37.23 29.69 0.34
CA ASN A 71 -36.80 31.10 0.32
C ASN A 71 -37.98 32.05 0.24
N ASP A 72 -39.00 31.69 -0.54
CA ASP A 72 -40.26 32.43 -0.70
C ASP A 72 -41.22 32.24 0.50
N ARG A 73 -40.81 31.46 1.50
CA ARG A 73 -41.58 31.13 2.73
C ARG A 73 -42.91 30.41 2.45
N GLU A 74 -42.97 29.65 1.37
CA GLU A 74 -44.14 28.87 0.95
C GLU A 74 -44.07 27.41 1.41
N LEU A 75 -42.93 26.97 1.95
CA LEU A 75 -42.75 25.60 2.44
C LEU A 75 -43.13 25.48 3.92
N TRP A 76 -44.32 24.94 4.20
CA TRP A 76 -44.87 24.79 5.55
C TRP A 76 -45.04 23.34 5.94
N TYR A 77 -44.60 22.98 7.16
CA TYR A 77 -44.84 21.68 7.77
C TYR A 77 -45.56 21.88 9.11
N GLY A 78 -46.83 21.51 9.17
CA GLY A 78 -47.71 21.88 10.28
C GLY A 78 -47.81 23.41 10.43
N ASN A 79 -47.52 23.92 11.63
CA ASN A 79 -47.54 25.35 11.94
C ASN A 79 -46.16 26.03 11.82
N SER A 80 -45.18 25.39 11.18
CA SER A 80 -43.81 25.90 11.07
C SER A 80 -43.38 26.07 9.63
N CYS A 81 -42.88 27.27 9.33
CA CYS A 81 -42.28 27.60 8.04
C CYS A 81 -40.86 27.03 7.99
N LEU A 82 -40.60 26.16 7.02
CA LEU A 82 -39.32 25.49 6.85
C LEU A 82 -38.34 26.38 6.09
N LYS A 83 -37.07 26.33 6.50
CA LYS A 83 -35.94 26.94 5.80
C LYS A 83 -35.11 25.86 5.14
N ALA A 84 -34.64 26.11 3.92
CA ALA A 84 -33.86 25.16 3.14
C ALA A 84 -32.50 25.74 2.76
N TRP A 85 -31.45 24.93 2.83
CA TRP A 85 -30.08 25.33 2.50
C TRP A 85 -29.46 24.26 1.60
N GLU A 86 -28.78 24.70 0.53
CA GLU A 86 -28.00 23.80 -0.33
C GLU A 86 -26.78 23.30 0.44
N LEU A 87 -26.66 21.98 0.59
CA LEU A 87 -25.63 21.43 1.44
C LEU A 87 -24.34 21.20 0.65
N ASN A 88 -23.49 22.22 0.58
CA ASN A 88 -22.16 22.10 -0.04
C ASN A 88 -21.37 20.96 0.64
N ARG A 89 -20.68 20.15 -0.19
CA ARG A 89 -20.06 18.83 0.12
C ARG A 89 -19.03 18.76 1.26
N GLU A 90 -18.93 19.76 2.12
CA GLU A 90 -17.91 19.80 3.18
C GLU A 90 -18.45 19.51 4.59
N ASN A 91 -19.78 19.48 4.83
CA ASN A 91 -20.33 19.25 6.17
C ASN A 91 -21.55 18.30 6.25
N VAL A 92 -21.57 17.19 5.48
CA VAL A 92 -22.47 16.04 5.77
C VAL A 92 -21.76 15.10 6.75
N SER A 93 -22.49 14.63 7.77
CA SER A 93 -22.16 13.40 8.49
C SER A 93 -21.71 12.31 7.52
N LYS A 94 -20.47 11.87 7.72
CA LYS A 94 -19.73 10.83 6.97
C LYS A 94 -20.70 9.80 6.35
N PRO A 95 -20.72 9.59 5.01
CA PRO A 95 -21.50 8.50 4.44
C PRO A 95 -21.09 7.21 5.15
N LYS A 96 -22.09 6.48 5.69
CA LYS A 96 -21.87 5.19 6.36
C LYS A 96 -21.03 4.34 5.41
N ALA A 97 -19.85 3.93 5.86
CA ALA A 97 -18.97 3.10 5.05
C ALA A 97 -19.75 1.83 4.67
N VAL A 98 -19.80 1.48 3.38
CA VAL A 98 -20.32 0.16 3.00
C VAL A 98 -19.35 -0.84 3.58
N LEU A 99 -19.83 -1.59 4.56
CA LEU A 99 -19.09 -2.62 5.26
C LEU A 99 -19.65 -3.96 4.78
N TRP A 100 -18.88 -4.67 3.98
CA TRP A 100 -19.16 -6.05 3.64
C TRP A 100 -18.25 -6.93 4.49
N ASN A 101 -18.80 -7.96 5.12
CA ASN A 101 -18.06 -8.88 5.97
C ASN A 101 -18.31 -10.31 5.49
N MET A 102 -17.27 -11.13 5.55
CA MET A 102 -17.37 -12.56 5.35
C MET A 102 -16.54 -13.24 6.42
N ASP A 103 -17.24 -14.00 7.26
CA ASP A 103 -16.69 -14.43 8.55
C ASP A 103 -16.39 -15.93 8.63
N GLN A 104 -16.50 -16.70 7.54
CA GLN A 104 -16.32 -18.17 7.59
C GLN A 104 -15.72 -18.75 6.29
N ASN A 105 -14.84 -19.76 6.46
CA ASN A 105 -14.26 -20.63 5.42
C ASN A 105 -13.36 -19.97 4.35
N ILE A 106 -12.75 -18.81 4.64
CA ILE A 106 -11.70 -18.25 3.79
C ILE A 106 -10.34 -18.83 4.20
N THR A 107 -9.59 -19.32 3.22
CA THR A 107 -8.16 -19.56 3.37
C THR A 107 -7.38 -18.45 2.67
N LEU A 108 -6.49 -17.79 3.41
CA LEU A 108 -5.64 -16.71 2.95
C LEU A 108 -4.26 -17.26 2.63
N TYR A 109 -3.79 -17.01 1.42
CA TYR A 109 -2.48 -17.41 0.91
C TYR A 109 -1.65 -16.17 0.57
N PHE A 110 -0.42 -16.17 1.03
CA PHE A 110 0.61 -15.20 0.70
C PHE A 110 1.62 -15.87 -0.23
N GLY A 111 1.95 -15.21 -1.34
CA GLY A 111 3.01 -15.65 -2.23
C GLY A 111 3.05 -14.88 -3.55
N CYS A 112 3.32 -15.59 -4.64
CA CYS A 112 3.59 -14.99 -5.94
C CYS A 112 2.81 -15.72 -7.03
N GLN A 113 2.13 -14.99 -7.91
CA GLN A 113 1.63 -15.58 -9.16
C GLN A 113 2.81 -15.76 -10.11
N VAL A 114 3.01 -16.99 -10.61
CA VAL A 114 4.15 -17.33 -11.49
C VAL A 114 3.71 -17.63 -12.91
N SER A 115 2.42 -17.85 -13.13
CA SER A 115 1.80 -17.92 -14.45
C SER A 115 0.32 -17.56 -14.32
N LYS A 116 -0.43 -17.54 -15.43
CA LYS A 116 -1.88 -17.32 -15.39
C LYS A 116 -2.64 -18.40 -14.59
N GLU A 117 -2.06 -19.60 -14.46
CA GLU A 117 -2.73 -20.78 -13.93
C GLU A 117 -2.11 -21.26 -12.61
N MET A 118 -1.01 -20.65 -12.17
CA MET A 118 -0.22 -21.13 -11.04
C MET A 118 0.13 -20.01 -10.07
N PHE A 119 -0.19 -20.25 -8.81
CA PHE A 119 0.17 -19.41 -7.67
C PHE A 119 1.06 -20.19 -6.72
N SER A 120 2.22 -19.62 -6.44
CA SER A 120 3.15 -20.17 -5.48
C SER A 120 2.86 -19.63 -4.10
N VAL A 121 2.76 -20.52 -3.12
CA VAL A 121 2.35 -20.25 -1.75
C VAL A 121 3.58 -20.29 -0.85
N LEU A 122 3.90 -19.15 -0.23
CA LEU A 122 4.94 -18.98 0.79
C LEU A 122 4.39 -19.20 2.19
N TRP A 123 3.19 -18.67 2.46
CA TRP A 123 2.54 -18.80 3.75
C TRP A 123 1.03 -18.87 3.58
N LYS A 124 0.34 -19.56 4.50
CA LYS A 124 -1.11 -19.67 4.49
C LYS A 124 -1.71 -19.68 5.89
N THR A 125 -2.93 -19.19 5.99
CA THR A 125 -3.74 -19.30 7.21
C THR A 125 -5.21 -19.54 6.88
N LYS A 126 -5.89 -20.29 7.74
CA LYS A 126 -7.30 -20.65 7.60
C LYS A 126 -8.16 -19.82 8.56
N ASN A 127 -9.48 -19.89 8.39
CA ASN A 127 -10.45 -19.24 9.26
C ASN A 127 -10.27 -17.71 9.31
N VAL A 128 -10.02 -17.10 8.14
CA VAL A 128 -9.85 -15.65 8.03
C VAL A 128 -11.19 -14.97 7.89
N SER A 129 -11.45 -13.95 8.72
CA SER A 129 -12.54 -13.01 8.52
C SER A 129 -12.06 -11.88 7.61
N MET A 130 -12.76 -11.65 6.51
CA MET A 130 -12.49 -10.56 5.59
C MET A 130 -13.55 -9.47 5.74
N LYS A 131 -13.11 -8.23 5.96
CA LYS A 131 -13.97 -7.05 5.97
C LYS A 131 -13.55 -6.10 4.87
N PHE A 132 -14.51 -5.73 4.04
CA PHE A 132 -14.37 -4.79 2.95
C PHE A 132 -15.03 -3.49 3.37
N ARG A 133 -14.26 -2.40 3.35
CA ARG A 133 -14.75 -1.07 3.71
C ARG A 133 -14.53 -0.10 2.57
N THR A 134 -15.59 0.58 2.15
CA THR A 134 -15.48 1.71 1.20
C THR A 134 -15.89 3.01 1.86
N ARG A 135 -15.08 4.05 1.67
CA ARG A 135 -15.39 5.41 2.13
C ARG A 135 -14.89 6.41 1.11
N LEU A 136 -15.79 7.21 0.53
CA LEU A 136 -15.43 8.28 -0.44
C LEU A 136 -14.52 7.76 -1.58
N ARG A 137 -14.85 6.60 -2.17
CA ARG A 137 -14.05 5.88 -3.20
C ARG A 137 -12.67 5.38 -2.76
N LYS A 138 -12.26 5.58 -1.49
CA LYS A 138 -11.10 4.90 -0.91
C LYS A 138 -11.57 3.58 -0.30
N MET A 139 -10.99 2.50 -0.76
CA MET A 139 -11.29 1.15 -0.30
C MET A 139 -10.13 0.62 0.55
N SER A 140 -10.50 -0.09 1.62
CA SER A 140 -9.58 -0.87 2.44
C SER A 140 -10.14 -2.28 2.66
N LEU A 141 -9.29 -3.28 2.48
CA LEU A 141 -9.54 -4.66 2.89
C LEU A 141 -8.90 -4.88 4.26
N TYR A 142 -9.65 -5.54 5.14
CA TYR A 142 -9.16 -5.94 6.44
C TYR A 142 -9.27 -7.45 6.55
N PHE A 143 -8.19 -8.11 6.98
CA PHE A 143 -8.18 -9.53 7.27
C PHE A 143 -7.93 -9.72 8.76
N TYR A 144 -8.77 -10.53 9.42
CA TYR A 144 -8.65 -10.85 10.83
C TYR A 144 -8.48 -12.35 10.99
N PHE A 145 -7.49 -12.76 11.79
CA PHE A 145 -7.24 -14.17 12.10
C PHE A 145 -6.43 -14.31 13.38
N VAL A 146 -6.38 -15.53 13.93
CA VAL A 146 -5.51 -15.89 15.06
C VAL A 146 -4.32 -16.68 14.53
N TYR A 147 -3.11 -16.32 14.96
CA TYR A 147 -1.89 -17.05 14.67
C TYR A 147 -1.02 -17.11 15.92
N SER A 148 -0.54 -18.31 16.28
CA SER A 148 0.24 -18.55 17.51
C SER A 148 -0.37 -17.93 18.77
N SER A 149 -1.69 -18.11 18.95
CA SER A 149 -2.49 -17.56 20.07
C SER A 149 -2.63 -16.04 20.12
N VAL A 150 -2.17 -15.32 19.08
CA VAL A 150 -2.28 -13.87 18.97
C VAL A 150 -3.28 -13.51 17.86
N GLU A 151 -4.15 -12.53 18.13
CA GLU A 151 -5.02 -11.96 17.10
C GLU A 151 -4.26 -10.97 16.22
N TYR A 152 -4.36 -11.16 14.90
CA TYR A 152 -3.79 -10.28 13.89
C TYR A 152 -4.88 -9.60 13.06
N LYS A 153 -4.60 -8.36 12.67
CA LYS A 153 -5.34 -7.60 11.68
C LYS A 153 -4.37 -7.17 10.58
N LEU A 154 -4.67 -7.55 9.35
CA LEU A 154 -4.00 -7.02 8.16
C LEU A 154 -4.88 -5.96 7.51
N GLU A 155 -4.29 -4.86 7.09
CA GLU A 155 -4.98 -3.79 6.36
C GLU A 155 -4.31 -3.57 5.01
N LEU A 156 -5.10 -3.69 3.94
CA LEU A 156 -4.66 -3.48 2.57
C LEU A 156 -5.45 -2.33 1.95
N SER A 157 -4.73 -1.28 1.58
CA SER A 157 -5.24 -0.09 0.91
C SER A 157 -5.47 -0.36 -0.58
N HIS A 158 -6.46 0.27 -1.19
CA HIS A 158 -6.64 0.22 -2.66
C HIS A 158 -5.40 0.68 -3.44
N LYS A 159 -4.56 1.57 -2.87
CA LYS A 159 -3.30 1.99 -3.49
C LYS A 159 -2.27 0.86 -3.57
N SER A 160 -2.38 -0.10 -2.67
CA SER A 160 -1.49 -1.25 -2.57
C SER A 160 -1.87 -2.38 -3.53
N ILE A 161 -3.01 -2.27 -4.23
CA ILE A 161 -3.52 -3.30 -5.15
C ILE A 161 -3.41 -2.78 -6.58
N TRP A 162 -2.64 -3.46 -7.42
CA TRP A 162 -2.52 -3.16 -8.84
C TRP A 162 -3.68 -3.75 -9.64
N GLN A 163 -3.94 -5.03 -9.44
CA GLN A 163 -4.89 -5.81 -10.24
C GLN A 163 -5.58 -6.86 -9.37
N ILE A 164 -6.82 -7.18 -9.71
CA ILE A 164 -7.58 -8.27 -9.12
C ILE A 164 -7.93 -9.28 -10.20
N GLU A 165 -7.66 -10.56 -9.96
CA GLU A 165 -8.02 -11.68 -10.83
C GLU A 165 -8.93 -12.64 -10.05
N LEU A 166 -10.10 -12.95 -10.58
CA LEU A 166 -10.99 -13.97 -10.03
C LEU A 166 -10.99 -15.20 -10.94
N HIS A 167 -10.50 -16.31 -10.41
CA HIS A 167 -10.49 -17.60 -11.09
C HIS A 167 -11.65 -18.46 -10.56
N ARG A 168 -12.48 -18.98 -11.47
CA ARG A 168 -13.56 -19.93 -11.16
C ARG A 168 -13.34 -21.26 -11.89
N PRO A 169 -12.46 -22.14 -11.39
CA PRO A 169 -12.18 -23.40 -12.06
C PRO A 169 -13.45 -24.26 -12.19
N LEU A 170 -13.70 -24.77 -13.39
CA LEU A 170 -14.86 -25.62 -13.67
C LEU A 170 -14.84 -26.89 -12.81
N GLY A 171 -15.99 -27.20 -12.19
CA GLY A 171 -16.16 -28.41 -11.38
C GLY A 171 -15.55 -28.35 -9.98
N GLN A 172 -15.00 -27.20 -9.54
CA GLN A 172 -14.52 -27.01 -8.17
C GLN A 172 -15.55 -26.34 -7.27
N THR A 173 -15.51 -26.67 -5.97
CA THR A 173 -16.36 -26.07 -4.92
C THR A 173 -15.79 -24.74 -4.39
N THR A 174 -14.63 -24.34 -4.89
CA THR A 174 -13.90 -23.15 -4.46
C THR A 174 -13.52 -22.29 -5.66
N MET A 175 -13.52 -20.98 -5.47
CA MET A 175 -12.98 -19.98 -6.38
C MET A 175 -11.78 -19.31 -5.73
N PHE A 176 -10.90 -18.74 -6.57
CA PHE A 176 -9.67 -18.10 -6.12
C PHE A 176 -9.66 -16.62 -6.51
N LEU A 177 -9.60 -15.74 -5.52
CA LEU A 177 -9.47 -14.30 -5.73
C LEU A 177 -8.02 -13.88 -5.46
N VAL A 178 -7.31 -13.49 -6.51
CA VAL A 178 -5.91 -13.08 -6.47
C VAL A 178 -5.83 -11.54 -6.50
N LEU A 179 -5.17 -10.98 -5.51
CA LEU A 179 -4.87 -9.56 -5.37
C LEU A 179 -3.38 -9.35 -5.68
N GLN A 180 -3.08 -8.78 -6.83
CA GLN A 180 -1.72 -8.40 -7.22
C GLN A 180 -1.31 -7.13 -6.49
N LEU A 181 -0.18 -7.17 -5.78
CA LEU A 181 0.23 -6.12 -4.85
C LEU A 181 1.28 -5.19 -5.44
N LEU A 182 1.09 -3.88 -5.24
CA LEU A 182 2.14 -2.86 -5.29
C LEU A 182 2.79 -2.69 -3.91
N GLY A 183 1.95 -2.72 -2.88
CA GLY A 183 2.34 -2.54 -1.48
C GLY A 183 1.99 -3.76 -0.63
N ALA A 184 2.80 -4.06 0.37
CA ALA A 184 2.47 -5.07 1.39
C ALA A 184 1.30 -4.59 2.28
N PRO A 185 0.53 -5.48 2.91
CA PRO A 185 -0.48 -5.08 3.88
C PRO A 185 0.17 -4.54 5.16
N ARG A 186 -0.46 -3.55 5.80
CA ARG A 186 -0.10 -3.16 7.18
C ARG A 186 -0.48 -4.28 8.13
N ILE A 187 0.44 -4.64 9.01
CA ILE A 187 0.27 -5.71 10.00
C ILE A 187 0.02 -5.10 11.38
N TYR A 188 -1.02 -5.56 12.05
CA TYR A 188 -1.28 -5.19 13.43
C TYR A 188 -1.52 -6.44 14.26
N LYS A 189 -1.04 -6.42 15.51
CA LYS A 189 -1.34 -7.43 16.52
C LYS A 189 -2.19 -6.83 17.64
N ARG A 190 -3.03 -7.63 18.27
CA ARG A 190 -3.78 -7.23 19.46
C ARG A 190 -2.87 -7.28 20.69
N GLU A 191 -2.93 -6.26 21.53
CA GLU A 191 -2.20 -6.22 22.81
C GLU A 191 -2.83 -7.18 23.84
N GLU A 192 -2.01 -7.99 24.52
CA GLU A 192 -2.46 -8.99 25.51
C GLU A 192 -3.00 -8.36 26.82
N SER A 193 -2.72 -7.08 27.09
CA SER A 193 -2.93 -6.45 28.40
C SER A 193 -4.39 -6.08 28.76
N VAL A 194 -5.39 -6.43 27.94
CA VAL A 194 -6.81 -6.06 28.20
C VAL A 194 -7.68 -7.25 28.67
N LEU A 195 -7.09 -8.39 29.04
CA LEU A 195 -7.90 -9.47 29.61
C LEU A 195 -8.38 -9.16 31.05
N ASN A 196 -7.73 -8.26 31.77
CA ASN A 196 -8.09 -7.94 33.15
C ASN A 196 -8.21 -6.43 33.38
N ASN A 197 -9.46 -5.99 33.53
CA ASN A 197 -9.96 -4.74 34.12
C ASN A 197 -10.33 -3.63 33.12
N PHE A 198 -11.65 -3.32 33.15
CA PHE A 198 -12.38 -2.25 32.46
C PHE A 198 -12.83 -2.52 31.01
N LYS A 199 -14.03 -3.10 30.91
CA LYS A 199 -14.99 -2.70 29.88
C LYS A 199 -15.27 -1.20 30.07
N ASP A 200 -14.74 -0.34 29.20
CA ASP A 200 -15.53 0.55 28.31
C ASP A 200 -14.65 1.62 27.63
N ARG A 201 -15.11 2.10 26.46
CA ARG A 201 -14.64 3.24 25.62
C ARG A 201 -13.68 2.95 24.45
N SER A 202 -14.30 2.57 23.33
CA SER A 202 -13.98 3.00 21.95
C SER A 202 -12.50 3.25 21.59
N GLY A 203 -11.77 2.20 21.23
CA GLY A 203 -10.46 2.29 20.61
C GLY A 203 -9.79 0.93 20.60
N SER A 204 -9.87 0.21 19.49
CA SER A 204 -9.27 -1.12 19.36
C SER A 204 -7.76 -1.09 19.64
N SER A 205 -7.29 -1.91 20.58
CA SER A 205 -5.90 -2.07 21.05
C SER A 205 -4.99 -2.78 20.02
N TRP A 206 -4.96 -2.27 18.79
CA TRP A 206 -4.10 -2.77 17.72
C TRP A 206 -2.76 -2.04 17.74
N ILE A 207 -1.67 -2.80 17.85
CA ILE A 207 -0.30 -2.29 17.78
C ILE A 207 0.28 -2.66 16.41
N ARG A 208 0.94 -1.69 15.75
CA ARG A 208 1.65 -1.91 14.49
C ARG A 208 2.78 -2.93 14.67
N ASP A 209 2.88 -3.89 13.77
CA ASP A 209 3.87 -4.98 13.83
C ASP A 209 4.62 -5.16 12.50
N VAL A 210 5.71 -5.92 12.51
CA VAL A 210 6.44 -6.32 11.29
C VAL A 210 5.94 -7.69 10.81
N ASP A 211 6.49 -8.18 9.70
CA ASP A 211 6.24 -9.54 9.26
C ASP A 211 6.55 -10.55 10.39
N PHE A 212 5.51 -11.28 10.82
CA PHE A 212 5.59 -12.26 11.89
C PHE A 212 5.90 -13.66 11.37
N THR A 213 5.89 -13.86 10.05
CA THR A 213 6.18 -15.15 9.43
C THR A 213 7.68 -15.42 9.45
N GLU A 214 8.03 -16.70 9.58
CA GLU A 214 9.42 -17.13 9.47
C GLU A 214 9.97 -16.75 8.09
N SER A 215 11.19 -16.21 8.04
CA SER A 215 11.84 -15.73 6.81
C SER A 215 11.10 -14.60 6.04
N GLY A 216 10.09 -13.96 6.62
CA GLY A 216 9.44 -12.80 6.02
C GLY A 216 8.59 -13.13 4.76
N CYS A 217 7.81 -14.21 4.80
CA CYS A 217 6.96 -14.65 3.70
C CYS A 217 5.95 -13.59 3.22
N ILE A 218 5.37 -12.79 4.12
CA ILE A 218 4.42 -11.73 3.74
C ILE A 218 5.18 -10.64 2.95
N GLY A 219 6.35 -10.23 3.43
CA GLY A 219 7.22 -9.27 2.75
C GLY A 219 7.71 -9.77 1.39
N GLN A 220 7.91 -11.08 1.23
CA GLN A 220 8.31 -11.69 -0.04
C GLN A 220 7.18 -11.86 -1.06
N SER A 221 5.93 -11.70 -0.64
CA SER A 221 4.77 -11.94 -1.50
C SER A 221 4.51 -10.75 -2.43
N SER A 222 4.38 -11.03 -3.73
CA SER A 222 3.89 -10.06 -4.71
C SER A 222 2.37 -10.10 -4.87
N ALA A 223 1.70 -11.11 -4.31
CA ALA A 223 0.27 -11.28 -4.41
C ALA A 223 -0.33 -11.96 -3.16
N ILE A 224 -1.63 -11.73 -2.95
CA ILE A 224 -2.46 -12.44 -1.98
C ILE A 224 -3.49 -13.26 -2.75
N CYS A 225 -3.68 -14.53 -2.40
CA CYS A 225 -4.74 -15.36 -2.96
C CYS A 225 -5.72 -15.76 -1.85
N LEU A 226 -7.02 -15.60 -2.12
CA LEU A 226 -8.10 -16.01 -1.24
C LEU A 226 -8.80 -17.21 -1.87
N GLU A 227 -8.80 -18.34 -1.18
CA GLU A 227 -9.64 -19.48 -1.52
C GLU A 227 -10.98 -19.32 -0.80
N ILE A 228 -12.04 -19.24 -1.60
CA ILE A 228 -13.38 -18.86 -1.17
C ILE A 228 -14.37 -19.91 -1.68
N PRO A 229 -15.34 -20.39 -0.88
CA PRO A 229 -16.40 -21.28 -1.37
C PRO A 229 -17.19 -20.63 -2.52
N THR A 230 -17.52 -21.38 -3.57
CA THR A 230 -18.29 -20.85 -4.72
C THR A 230 -19.69 -20.38 -4.33
N THR A 231 -20.22 -20.82 -3.19
CA THR A 231 -21.49 -20.37 -2.62
C THR A 231 -21.42 -18.98 -1.97
N ALA A 232 -20.23 -18.42 -1.77
CA ALA A 232 -20.05 -17.13 -1.11
C ALA A 232 -20.34 -15.96 -2.06
N HIS A 233 -21.09 -14.97 -1.58
CA HIS A 233 -21.42 -13.77 -2.34
C HIS A 233 -20.31 -12.71 -2.23
N LEU A 234 -19.45 -12.58 -3.24
CA LEU A 234 -18.42 -11.54 -3.29
C LEU A 234 -19.05 -10.13 -3.40
N PRO A 235 -18.42 -9.08 -2.83
CA PRO A 235 -18.84 -7.71 -3.11
C PRO A 235 -18.63 -7.41 -4.60
N ASN A 236 -19.28 -6.37 -5.12
CA ASN A 236 -19.11 -5.97 -6.52
C ASN A 236 -17.71 -5.35 -6.73
N LEU A 237 -16.71 -6.21 -6.91
CA LEU A 237 -15.30 -5.82 -7.11
C LEU A 237 -15.09 -5.16 -8.47
N ARG A 238 -15.81 -5.63 -9.49
CA ARG A 238 -15.73 -5.11 -10.86
C ARG A 238 -16.02 -3.62 -10.97
N ASN A 239 -16.99 -3.12 -10.21
CA ASN A 239 -17.34 -1.70 -10.21
C ASN A 239 -16.36 -0.84 -9.39
N ASN A 240 -15.55 -1.46 -8.52
CA ASN A 240 -14.63 -0.77 -7.62
C ASN A 240 -13.17 -0.80 -8.09
N PHE A 241 -12.80 -1.68 -9.03
CA PHE A 241 -11.44 -1.82 -9.55
C PHE A 241 -11.36 -1.67 -11.07
N ILE A 242 -10.43 -0.83 -11.53
CA ILE A 242 -10.21 -0.55 -12.96
C ILE A 242 -9.61 -1.78 -13.66
N TYR A 243 -8.73 -2.52 -12.97
CA TYR A 243 -8.07 -3.73 -13.49
C TYR A 243 -8.61 -4.98 -12.80
N TYR A 244 -9.86 -5.32 -13.11
CA TYR A 244 -10.49 -6.57 -12.69
C TYR A 244 -10.53 -7.55 -13.87
N LYS A 245 -10.03 -8.77 -13.68
CA LYS A 245 -10.14 -9.87 -14.64
C LYS A 245 -10.86 -11.05 -14.01
N GLU A 246 -11.59 -11.78 -14.83
CA GLU A 246 -12.31 -12.97 -14.42
C GLU A 246 -12.14 -14.03 -15.50
N ASP A 247 -11.79 -15.23 -15.07
CA ASP A 247 -11.62 -16.37 -15.97
C ASP A 247 -12.07 -17.68 -15.30
N GLU A 248 -12.33 -18.68 -16.15
CA GLU A 248 -12.77 -20.03 -15.75
C GLU A 248 -11.62 -21.04 -15.87
N ILE A 249 -10.38 -20.55 -15.84
CA ILE A 249 -9.20 -21.38 -16.07
C ILE A 249 -8.90 -22.21 -14.80
N GLN A 250 -8.28 -23.38 -14.99
CA GLN A 250 -7.74 -24.13 -13.86
C GLN A 250 -6.70 -23.29 -13.14
N PHE A 251 -6.78 -23.27 -11.81
CA PHE A 251 -5.88 -22.49 -10.97
C PHE A 251 -5.26 -23.39 -9.90
N LEU A 252 -3.94 -23.47 -9.88
CA LEU A 252 -3.17 -24.39 -9.05
C LEU A 252 -2.38 -23.63 -7.99
N LEU A 253 -2.53 -24.06 -6.74
CA LEU A 253 -1.71 -23.58 -5.63
C LEU A 253 -0.53 -24.53 -5.40
N LYS A 254 0.70 -24.02 -5.48
CA LYS A 254 1.93 -24.79 -5.26
C LYS A 254 2.66 -24.26 -4.04
N LYS A 255 2.88 -25.07 -3.01
CA LYS A 255 3.73 -24.67 -1.88
C LYS A 255 5.19 -24.56 -2.32
N VAL A 256 5.85 -23.45 -1.98
CA VAL A 256 7.27 -23.21 -2.26
C VAL A 256 7.98 -22.70 -1.00
N SER A 257 9.30 -22.73 -1.02
CA SER A 257 10.13 -22.13 0.02
C SER A 257 10.36 -20.64 -0.26
N PRO A 258 10.51 -19.78 0.77
CA PRO A 258 10.92 -18.40 0.58
C PRO A 258 12.27 -18.30 -0.14
N PHE A 259 12.39 -17.34 -1.05
CA PHE A 259 13.56 -17.18 -1.93
C PHE A 259 14.57 -16.15 -1.41
N SER A 260 14.18 -15.28 -0.49
CA SER A 260 15.10 -14.31 0.12
C SER A 260 15.90 -14.95 1.23
N SER A 261 17.22 -14.82 1.18
CA SER A 261 18.14 -15.35 2.21
C SER A 261 18.21 -14.48 3.46
N ASN A 262 17.85 -13.19 3.36
CA ASN A 262 17.89 -12.24 4.46
C ASN A 262 16.48 -12.02 5.02
N SER A 263 16.24 -12.34 6.29
CA SER A 263 14.93 -12.21 6.94
C SER A 263 14.52 -10.78 7.26
N TYR A 264 15.47 -9.84 7.37
CA TYR A 264 15.19 -8.42 7.63
C TYR A 264 15.19 -7.55 6.37
N LEU A 265 15.72 -8.03 5.24
CA LEU A 265 15.68 -7.34 3.94
C LEU A 265 14.95 -8.20 2.88
N VAL A 266 13.62 -8.21 2.96
CA VAL A 266 12.75 -8.97 2.03
C VAL A 266 11.86 -8.04 1.19
N PRO A 267 11.54 -8.38 -0.07
CA PRO A 267 12.15 -9.44 -0.86
C PRO A 267 13.49 -8.98 -1.44
N MET A 268 14.50 -9.85 -1.33
CA MET A 268 15.77 -9.71 -2.04
C MET A 268 16.19 -11.04 -2.65
N VAL A 269 16.43 -11.05 -3.96
CA VAL A 269 17.03 -12.16 -4.68
C VAL A 269 18.55 -11.99 -4.73
N LEU A 270 19.25 -13.12 -4.62
CA LEU A 270 20.70 -13.20 -4.78
C LEU A 270 21.01 -14.12 -5.96
N PRO A 271 22.05 -13.82 -6.75
CA PRO A 271 22.55 -14.77 -7.74
C PRO A 271 23.11 -16.01 -7.03
N PRO A 272 23.14 -17.17 -7.70
CA PRO A 272 23.92 -18.33 -7.25
C PRO A 272 25.38 -17.98 -7.00
N GLU A 273 26.05 -18.72 -6.11
CA GLU A 273 27.43 -18.44 -5.66
C GLU A 273 28.44 -18.34 -6.81
N GLU A 274 28.17 -18.99 -7.94
CA GLU A 274 29.05 -19.00 -9.11
C GLU A 274 28.96 -17.72 -9.96
N ILE A 275 27.98 -16.85 -9.71
CA ILE A 275 27.73 -15.64 -10.49
C ILE A 275 27.87 -14.40 -9.62
N ASN A 276 28.89 -13.60 -9.90
CA ASN A 276 29.04 -12.28 -9.31
C ASN A 276 28.44 -11.21 -10.24
N LEU A 277 27.39 -10.52 -9.79
CA LEU A 277 26.75 -9.44 -10.54
C LEU A 277 27.12 -8.08 -9.96
N PRO A 278 27.44 -7.09 -10.82
CA PRO A 278 27.63 -5.72 -10.37
C PRO A 278 26.39 -5.18 -9.63
N TYR A 279 26.64 -4.40 -8.59
CA TYR A 279 25.64 -3.70 -7.77
C TYR A 279 24.46 -3.14 -8.58
N LYS A 280 24.73 -2.39 -9.66
CA LYS A 280 23.69 -1.72 -10.46
C LYS A 280 22.69 -2.69 -11.11
N ILE A 281 23.18 -3.83 -11.60
CA ILE A 281 22.33 -4.83 -12.25
C ILE A 281 21.49 -5.54 -11.20
N LEU A 282 22.11 -5.99 -10.10
CA LEU A 282 21.39 -6.67 -9.04
C LEU A 282 20.38 -5.74 -8.36
N PHE A 283 20.68 -4.45 -8.25
CA PHE A 283 19.75 -3.42 -7.76
C PHE A 283 18.50 -3.35 -8.66
N LYS A 284 18.67 -3.27 -9.98
CA LYS A 284 17.56 -3.25 -10.95
C LYS A 284 16.73 -4.54 -10.91
N ILE A 285 17.36 -5.71 -10.82
CA ILE A 285 16.67 -6.99 -10.72
C ILE A 285 15.80 -7.03 -9.44
N ASN A 286 16.38 -6.65 -8.30
CA ASN A 286 15.64 -6.60 -7.04
C ASN A 286 14.49 -5.60 -7.08
N SER A 287 14.69 -4.43 -7.69
CA SER A 287 13.62 -3.44 -7.92
C SER A 287 12.46 -4.04 -8.73
N LEU A 288 12.75 -4.79 -9.81
CA LEU A 288 11.73 -5.47 -10.61
C LEU A 288 10.97 -6.55 -9.83
N VAL A 289 11.66 -7.33 -8.99
CA VAL A 289 11.01 -8.35 -8.14
C VAL A 289 10.11 -7.68 -7.10
N GLN A 290 10.61 -6.64 -6.42
CA GLN A 290 9.89 -5.92 -5.39
C GLN A 290 8.65 -5.20 -5.93
N GLN A 291 8.64 -4.81 -7.20
CA GLN A 291 7.48 -4.20 -7.85
C GLN A 291 6.55 -5.21 -8.53
N GLY A 292 6.82 -6.52 -8.37
CA GLY A 292 6.00 -7.58 -8.97
C GLY A 292 6.14 -7.69 -10.49
N CYS A 293 7.18 -7.08 -11.09
CA CYS A 293 7.46 -7.22 -12.52
C CYS A 293 8.15 -8.56 -12.85
N LEU A 294 8.81 -9.17 -11.88
CA LEU A 294 9.44 -10.49 -12.00
C LEU A 294 9.05 -11.39 -10.82
N PRO A 295 8.74 -12.67 -11.04
CA PRO A 295 8.53 -13.62 -9.96
C PRO A 295 9.88 -14.08 -9.41
N GLY A 296 10.27 -13.54 -8.25
CA GLY A 296 11.60 -13.76 -7.65
C GLY A 296 11.99 -15.23 -7.48
N GLU A 297 11.03 -16.08 -7.09
CA GLU A 297 11.21 -17.52 -6.93
C GLU A 297 11.56 -18.29 -8.21
N THR A 298 11.27 -17.73 -9.38
CA THR A 298 11.55 -18.37 -10.68
C THR A 298 12.93 -18.00 -11.23
N LEU A 299 13.63 -17.07 -10.57
CA LEU A 299 14.92 -16.57 -11.02
C LEU A 299 16.03 -17.56 -10.64
N GLY A 300 16.29 -18.51 -11.53
CA GLY A 300 17.37 -19.49 -11.39
C GLY A 300 18.68 -19.11 -12.07
N LEU A 301 19.64 -20.04 -12.06
CA LEU A 301 20.96 -19.89 -12.66
C LEU A 301 20.93 -19.39 -14.11
N GLU A 302 20.07 -19.95 -14.96
CA GLU A 302 19.95 -19.56 -16.37
C GLU A 302 19.55 -18.09 -16.53
N PHE A 303 18.73 -17.56 -15.61
CA PHE A 303 18.33 -16.15 -15.65
C PHE A 303 19.53 -15.27 -15.32
N PHE A 304 20.24 -15.58 -14.24
CA PHE A 304 21.41 -14.84 -13.82
C PHE A 304 22.54 -14.86 -14.87
N GLN A 305 22.70 -15.96 -15.62
CA GLN A 305 23.62 -16.03 -16.76
C GLN A 305 23.23 -15.10 -17.92
N LEU A 306 21.94 -14.82 -18.12
CA LEU A 306 21.47 -13.89 -19.17
C LEU A 306 21.64 -12.42 -18.79
N VAL A 307 21.83 -12.12 -17.51
CA VAL A 307 22.07 -10.76 -16.99
C VAL A 307 23.49 -10.57 -16.48
N ASP A 308 24.39 -11.50 -16.81
CA ASP A 308 25.82 -11.45 -16.50
C ASP A 308 26.58 -10.64 -17.57
N PRO A 309 27.21 -9.51 -17.19
CA PRO A 309 27.99 -8.67 -18.10
C PRO A 309 29.19 -9.35 -18.77
N SER A 310 29.71 -10.43 -18.17
CA SER A 310 30.78 -11.22 -18.78
C SER A 310 30.32 -11.96 -20.04
N ARG A 311 29.00 -12.18 -20.18
CA ARG A 311 28.37 -12.94 -21.27
C ARG A 311 27.60 -12.05 -22.24
N ILE A 312 26.94 -11.01 -21.72
CA ILE A 312 26.06 -10.13 -22.48
C ILE A 312 26.51 -8.68 -22.28
N LYS A 313 26.50 -7.89 -23.36
CA LYS A 313 26.81 -6.45 -23.30
C LYS A 313 25.95 -5.74 -22.25
N ILE A 314 26.59 -4.97 -21.37
CA ILE A 314 25.93 -4.32 -20.23
C ILE A 314 24.78 -3.41 -20.67
N GLU A 315 24.94 -2.69 -21.78
CA GLU A 315 23.92 -1.77 -22.31
C GLU A 315 22.65 -2.52 -22.75
N TYR A 316 22.81 -3.77 -23.21
CA TYR A 316 21.67 -4.61 -23.56
C TYR A 316 20.94 -5.07 -22.30
N ILE A 317 21.68 -5.45 -21.26
CA ILE A 317 21.11 -5.86 -19.97
C ILE A 317 20.32 -4.70 -19.38
N GLU A 318 20.96 -3.54 -19.21
CA GLU A 318 20.32 -2.35 -18.62
C GLU A 318 19.06 -1.95 -19.38
N SER A 319 19.14 -1.83 -20.71
CA SER A 319 17.97 -1.47 -21.53
C SER A 319 16.86 -2.51 -21.48
N ALA A 320 17.19 -3.80 -21.38
CA ALA A 320 16.19 -4.85 -21.26
C ALA A 320 15.49 -4.82 -19.90
N LEU A 321 16.23 -4.61 -18.80
CA LEU A 321 15.65 -4.46 -17.47
C LEU A 321 14.77 -3.21 -17.37
N ASP A 322 15.20 -2.08 -17.94
CA ASP A 322 14.39 -0.85 -17.99
C ASP A 322 13.10 -1.06 -18.79
N LYS A 323 13.16 -1.83 -19.88
CA LYS A 323 11.96 -2.21 -20.63
C LYS A 323 11.03 -3.15 -19.87
N LEU A 324 11.56 -4.05 -19.03
CA LEU A 324 10.70 -4.89 -18.17
C LEU A 324 9.94 -4.01 -17.18
N PHE A 325 10.62 -3.05 -16.57
CA PHE A 325 10.05 -2.11 -15.62
C PHE A 325 8.88 -1.31 -16.23
N GLN A 326 9.04 -0.85 -17.47
CA GLN A 326 8.04 -0.05 -18.17
C GLN A 326 6.76 -0.83 -18.56
N ARG A 327 6.80 -2.17 -18.59
CA ARG A 327 5.65 -2.97 -19.05
C ARG A 327 4.46 -2.96 -18.09
N LYS A 328 4.65 -2.57 -16.82
CA LYS A 328 3.61 -2.53 -15.78
C LYS A 328 2.82 -3.84 -15.61
N GLU A 329 3.40 -4.96 -16.03
CA GLU A 329 2.84 -6.30 -15.90
C GLU A 329 3.96 -7.28 -15.53
N CYS A 330 3.63 -8.32 -14.76
CA CYS A 330 4.58 -9.36 -14.41
C CYS A 330 5.02 -10.16 -15.65
N CYS A 331 6.33 -10.32 -15.82
CA CYS A 331 6.90 -11.17 -16.85
C CYS A 331 7.13 -12.58 -16.29
N TYR A 332 6.13 -13.46 -16.45
CA TYR A 332 6.18 -14.85 -16.00
C TYR A 332 7.25 -15.72 -16.68
N GLU A 333 7.68 -15.37 -17.90
CA GLU A 333 8.72 -16.10 -18.65
C GLU A 333 9.94 -15.21 -18.98
N PRO A 334 10.72 -14.78 -17.97
CA PRO A 334 11.79 -13.81 -18.16
C PRO A 334 12.90 -14.31 -19.10
N LEU A 335 13.25 -15.59 -19.05
CA LEU A 335 14.28 -16.21 -19.90
C LEU A 335 13.96 -16.07 -21.40
N LYS A 336 12.75 -16.49 -21.78
CA LYS A 336 12.27 -16.41 -23.16
C LYS A 336 12.20 -14.96 -23.62
N TRP A 337 11.74 -14.07 -22.75
CA TRP A 337 11.62 -12.66 -23.05
C TRP A 337 12.99 -12.00 -23.30
N LEU A 338 13.94 -12.16 -22.37
CA LEU A 338 15.30 -11.59 -22.48
C LEU A 338 16.01 -12.10 -23.74
N THR A 339 15.96 -13.41 -23.99
CA THR A 339 16.55 -14.02 -25.18
C THR A 339 16.00 -13.41 -26.47
N LYS A 340 14.68 -13.18 -26.53
CA LYS A 340 14.02 -12.55 -27.68
C LYS A 340 14.45 -11.08 -27.83
N GLN A 341 14.57 -10.33 -26.74
CA GLN A 341 15.02 -8.93 -26.80
C GLN A 341 16.47 -8.81 -27.24
N TYR A 342 17.38 -9.63 -26.71
CA TYR A 342 18.79 -9.58 -27.11
C TYR A 342 18.96 -9.96 -28.59
N LYS A 343 18.19 -10.91 -29.11
CA LYS A 343 18.15 -11.20 -30.57
C LYS A 343 17.70 -9.98 -31.38
N LYS A 344 16.75 -9.18 -30.88
CA LYS A 344 16.32 -7.94 -31.55
C LYS A 344 17.43 -6.91 -31.57
N TYR A 345 18.11 -6.67 -30.44
CA TYR A 345 19.20 -5.70 -30.35
C TYR A 345 20.37 -6.04 -31.28
N LYS A 346 20.73 -7.32 -31.34
CA LYS A 346 21.76 -7.81 -32.27
C LYS A 346 21.38 -7.56 -33.74
N LYS A 347 20.11 -7.77 -34.10
CA LYS A 347 19.62 -7.55 -35.47
C LYS A 347 19.54 -6.07 -35.85
N SER A 348 19.17 -5.19 -34.92
CA SER A 348 19.01 -3.76 -35.21
C SER A 348 20.32 -2.98 -35.20
N GLY A 349 21.44 -3.57 -34.75
CA GLY A 349 22.72 -2.85 -34.58
C GLY A 349 22.65 -1.70 -33.56
N TRP A 350 21.52 -1.59 -32.84
CA TRP A 350 21.23 -0.47 -31.96
C TRP A 350 21.92 -0.67 -30.62
N ILE A 351 22.66 0.34 -30.18
CA ILE A 351 23.21 0.42 -28.83
C ILE A 351 22.33 1.41 -28.07
N PRO A 352 21.57 0.95 -27.06
CA PRO A 352 20.82 1.84 -26.19
C PRO A 352 21.80 2.82 -25.51
N LYS A 353 21.57 4.12 -25.62
CA LYS A 353 22.29 5.13 -24.84
C LYS A 353 21.39 5.57 -23.68
N LEU A 354 21.91 5.52 -22.45
CA LEU A 354 21.32 6.26 -21.34
C LEU A 354 21.69 7.74 -21.49
N HIS A 355 20.69 8.58 -21.70
CA HIS A 355 20.84 10.03 -21.57
C HIS A 355 20.75 10.39 -20.09
N LEU A 356 21.91 10.65 -19.47
CA LEU A 356 22.01 11.22 -18.13
C LEU A 356 22.30 12.71 -18.28
N ASP A 357 21.59 13.54 -17.52
CA ASP A 357 21.85 14.98 -17.47
C ASP A 357 23.16 15.24 -16.71
N LYS A 358 24.01 16.12 -17.23
CA LYS A 358 25.37 16.34 -16.69
C LYS A 358 25.34 17.13 -15.37
N ASP A 359 24.24 17.80 -15.07
CA ASP A 359 24.11 18.68 -13.90
C ASP A 359 23.46 18.01 -12.68
N LEU A 360 22.96 16.77 -12.84
CA LEU A 360 22.28 16.01 -11.79
C LEU A 360 23.16 14.89 -11.23
N VAL A 361 23.03 14.64 -9.93
CA VAL A 361 23.61 13.48 -9.25
C VAL A 361 22.54 12.39 -9.18
N TYR A 362 22.89 11.18 -9.60
CA TYR A 362 21.96 10.07 -9.65
C TYR A 362 22.20 9.16 -8.46
N LEU A 363 21.34 9.26 -7.43
CA LEU A 363 21.48 8.50 -6.19
C LEU A 363 20.44 7.38 -6.14
N HIS A 364 20.87 6.17 -5.81
CA HIS A 364 19.96 5.06 -5.58
C HIS A 364 19.33 5.17 -4.19
N GLN A 365 18.05 4.81 -4.11
CA GLN A 365 17.29 4.89 -2.88
C GLN A 365 16.68 3.53 -2.52
N VAL A 366 16.72 3.19 -1.23
CA VAL A 366 16.03 2.04 -0.66
C VAL A 366 14.98 2.55 0.31
N GLN A 367 13.71 2.30 -0.01
CA GLN A 367 12.59 2.57 0.89
C GLN A 367 12.28 1.31 1.69
N ILE A 368 12.18 1.44 3.01
CA ILE A 368 11.99 0.31 3.92
C ILE A 368 10.69 0.52 4.67
N THR A 369 9.76 -0.41 4.49
CA THR A 369 8.53 -0.51 5.27
C THR A 369 8.68 -1.55 6.38
N PRO A 370 7.75 -1.59 7.34
CA PRO A 370 7.78 -2.59 8.39
C PRO A 370 7.66 -4.03 7.85
N THR A 371 7.10 -4.20 6.65
CA THR A 371 6.89 -5.52 6.03
C THR A 371 7.89 -5.84 4.91
N LYS A 372 8.39 -4.84 4.16
CA LYS A 372 9.12 -5.06 2.90
C LYS A 372 10.13 -3.94 2.57
N VAL A 373 11.11 -4.24 1.72
CA VAL A 373 12.04 -3.26 1.12
C VAL A 373 11.72 -2.99 -0.36
N TYR A 374 12.01 -1.77 -0.81
CA TYR A 374 11.80 -1.32 -2.19
C TYR A 374 13.02 -0.55 -2.68
N PHE A 375 13.55 -0.95 -3.82
CA PHE A 375 14.69 -0.33 -4.48
C PHE A 375 14.14 0.62 -5.54
N THR A 376 14.45 1.90 -5.40
CA THR A 376 14.00 2.98 -6.28
C THR A 376 15.18 3.79 -6.81
N GLY A 377 14.94 4.48 -7.93
CA GLY A 377 15.94 5.30 -8.58
C GLY A 377 16.77 4.57 -9.65
N PRO A 378 17.91 5.15 -10.06
CA PRO A 378 18.54 6.31 -9.43
C PRO A 378 17.74 7.61 -9.64
N GLU A 379 17.49 8.34 -8.56
CA GLU A 379 16.74 9.59 -8.57
C GLU A 379 17.70 10.77 -8.80
N PRO A 380 17.32 11.77 -9.62
CA PRO A 380 18.13 12.95 -9.82
C PRO A 380 18.06 13.85 -8.57
N GLU A 381 19.19 14.01 -7.89
CA GLU A 381 19.41 15.01 -6.85
C GLU A 381 20.29 16.15 -7.41
N GLY A 382 19.98 17.38 -7.01
CA GLY A 382 20.84 18.52 -7.33
C GLY A 382 22.18 18.40 -6.59
N LYS A 383 23.30 18.67 -7.28
CA LYS A 383 24.67 18.62 -6.71
C LYS A 383 24.84 19.42 -5.41
N LEU A 384 23.99 20.42 -5.15
CA LEU A 384 24.06 21.32 -4.00
C LEU A 384 23.23 20.88 -2.78
N CYS A 385 22.46 19.79 -2.86
CA CYS A 385 21.49 19.41 -1.83
C CYS A 385 22.09 18.63 -0.65
N ASN A 386 23.34 18.14 -0.75
CA ASN A 386 23.98 17.39 0.31
C ASN A 386 25.50 17.63 0.33
N SER A 387 26.00 18.29 1.39
CA SER A 387 27.42 18.63 1.54
C SER A 387 28.36 17.43 1.53
N VAL A 388 27.88 16.25 1.97
CA VAL A 388 28.65 15.00 1.91
C VAL A 388 28.84 14.59 0.44
N LEU A 389 27.77 14.59 -0.36
CA LEU A 389 27.85 14.24 -1.77
C LEU A 389 28.70 15.22 -2.57
N CYS A 390 28.71 16.51 -2.20
CA CYS A 390 29.58 17.52 -2.82
C CYS A 390 31.07 17.23 -2.60
N ASN A 391 31.44 16.72 -1.42
CA ASN A 391 32.84 16.50 -1.05
C ASN A 391 33.41 15.18 -1.56
N TYR A 392 32.54 14.25 -1.96
CA TYR A 392 32.91 12.94 -2.50
C TYR A 392 32.28 12.69 -3.89
N PRO A 393 32.54 13.54 -4.90
CA PRO A 393 31.88 13.46 -6.21
C PRO A 393 32.28 12.21 -7.01
N ASN A 394 33.46 11.64 -6.76
CA ASN A 394 33.92 10.42 -7.42
C ASN A 394 33.31 9.15 -6.80
N ASP A 395 32.65 9.28 -5.64
CA ASP A 395 32.13 8.17 -4.84
C ASP A 395 30.60 8.14 -4.79
N ILE A 396 29.93 8.93 -5.64
CA ILE A 396 28.46 9.00 -5.71
C ILE A 396 27.82 7.60 -5.79
N GLU A 397 28.41 6.70 -6.57
CA GLU A 397 27.90 5.34 -6.75
C GLU A 397 28.07 4.44 -5.52
N ASN A 398 28.85 4.89 -4.53
CA ASN A 398 29.06 4.23 -3.24
C ASN A 398 28.13 4.79 -2.17
N PHE A 399 27.35 5.84 -2.45
CA PHE A 399 26.31 6.31 -1.55
C PHE A 399 24.97 5.64 -1.86
N LEU A 400 24.21 5.38 -0.78
CA LEU A 400 22.85 4.87 -0.85
C LEU A 400 21.97 5.63 0.12
N ARG A 401 20.84 6.16 -0.36
CA ARG A 401 19.83 6.77 0.51
C ARG A 401 18.88 5.69 1.00
N VAL A 402 18.70 5.58 2.31
CA VAL A 402 17.73 4.67 2.93
C VAL A 402 16.65 5.50 3.59
N THR A 403 15.38 5.22 3.32
CA THR A 403 14.26 5.97 3.91
C THR A 403 13.25 5.00 4.52
N PHE A 404 12.96 5.16 5.80
CA PHE A 404 11.96 4.36 6.50
C PHE A 404 10.58 5.02 6.35
N VAL A 405 9.63 4.29 5.76
CA VAL A 405 8.29 4.75 5.40
C VAL A 405 7.23 3.70 5.75
N ASP A 406 5.98 4.09 5.87
CA ASP A 406 4.86 3.15 6.07
C ASP A 406 4.48 2.45 4.74
N GLU A 407 3.60 1.46 4.75
CA GLU A 407 3.26 0.63 3.56
C GLU A 407 2.64 1.42 2.40
N ASP A 408 2.01 2.56 2.67
CA ASP A 408 1.50 3.47 1.64
C ASP A 408 2.58 4.45 1.12
N PHE A 409 3.84 4.28 1.54
CA PHE A 409 4.99 5.19 1.33
C PHE A 409 4.83 6.57 1.99
N ASP A 410 3.82 6.71 2.84
CA ASP A 410 3.64 7.87 3.71
C ASP A 410 4.58 7.79 4.91
N LYS A 411 4.73 8.90 5.62
CA LYS A 411 5.51 8.97 6.85
C LYS A 411 4.98 8.02 7.93
N MET A 412 5.89 7.27 8.58
CA MET A 412 5.56 6.47 9.77
C MET A 412 5.10 7.35 10.95
N CYS A 413 4.10 6.89 11.69
CA CYS A 413 3.59 7.62 12.85
C CYS A 413 4.49 7.37 14.08
N TRP A 414 4.62 8.36 14.95
CA TRP A 414 5.38 8.23 16.20
C TRP A 414 4.88 7.06 17.08
N ASN A 415 3.56 6.81 17.05
CA ASN A 415 2.92 5.71 17.78
C ASN A 415 3.33 4.32 17.26
N ASP A 416 3.90 4.23 16.06
CA ASP A 416 4.36 2.95 15.51
C ASP A 416 5.69 2.50 16.14
N PHE A 417 6.40 3.37 16.87
CA PHE A 417 7.72 3.09 17.45
C PHE A 417 7.69 2.77 18.95
N SER A 418 6.63 3.14 19.66
CA SER A 418 6.54 2.98 21.13
C SER A 418 5.21 2.40 21.54
N THR A 419 5.25 1.41 22.44
CA THR A 419 4.06 1.01 23.20
C THR A 419 3.89 1.89 24.45
N SER A 420 2.66 2.05 24.93
CA SER A 420 2.37 2.83 26.15
C SER A 420 3.06 2.19 27.36
N PRO A 421 3.61 2.96 28.31
CA PRO A 421 4.29 2.40 29.47
C PRO A 421 3.28 1.65 30.34
N SER A 422 3.35 0.32 30.33
CA SER A 422 2.83 -0.49 31.43
C SER A 422 3.81 -0.35 32.60
N SER A 423 3.27 -0.37 33.82
CA SER A 423 3.83 -0.13 35.18
C SER A 423 5.31 -0.45 35.54
N SER A 424 6.12 -0.99 34.64
CA SER A 424 7.58 -1.04 34.72
C SER A 424 8.21 0.12 33.94
N ASN A 425 9.16 0.85 34.52
CA ASN A 425 9.81 2.05 33.96
C ASN A 425 10.62 1.87 32.64
N GLU A 426 10.38 0.81 31.85
CA GLU A 426 11.01 0.59 30.55
C GLU A 426 10.01 0.83 29.42
N LYS A 427 10.25 1.87 28.61
CA LYS A 427 9.54 2.06 27.34
C LYS A 427 9.88 0.88 26.42
N LYS A 428 8.95 -0.06 26.22
CA LYS A 428 9.12 -1.13 25.23
C LYS A 428 8.95 -0.54 23.82
N CYS A 429 10.03 -0.59 23.04
CA CYS A 429 10.02 -0.28 21.62
C CYS A 429 9.22 -1.36 20.85
N THR A 430 8.62 -0.98 19.74
CA THR A 430 7.91 -1.93 18.87
C THR A 430 8.88 -2.75 18.02
N ARG A 431 8.43 -3.91 17.51
CA ARG A 431 9.21 -4.70 16.54
C ARG A 431 9.54 -3.92 15.26
N VAL A 432 8.76 -2.88 14.94
CA VAL A 432 9.04 -1.95 13.85
C VAL A 432 10.35 -1.19 14.11
N TYR A 433 10.52 -0.68 15.32
CA TYR A 433 11.75 -0.01 15.72
C TYR A 433 12.95 -0.96 15.73
N ASP A 434 12.77 -2.18 16.24
CA ASP A 434 13.83 -3.21 16.24
C ASP A 434 14.29 -3.55 14.81
N ARG A 435 13.34 -3.64 13.86
CA ARG A 435 13.63 -3.82 12.43
C ARG A 435 14.46 -2.68 11.85
N ILE A 436 14.19 -1.43 12.23
CA ILE A 436 14.97 -0.28 11.78
C ILE A 436 16.39 -0.36 12.33
N LEU A 437 16.54 -0.64 13.63
CA LEU A 437 17.84 -0.72 14.29
C LEU A 437 18.73 -1.81 13.70
N ILE A 438 18.19 -3.02 13.46
CA ILE A 438 18.99 -4.11 12.91
C ILE A 438 19.48 -3.79 11.49
N ILE A 439 18.66 -3.14 10.66
CA ILE A 439 19.06 -2.73 9.31
C ILE A 439 20.16 -1.66 9.35
N LEU A 440 20.05 -0.68 10.24
CA LEU A 440 21.07 0.35 10.42
C LEU A 440 22.39 -0.25 10.96
N ARG A 441 22.31 -1.28 11.81
CA ARG A 441 23.48 -1.94 12.41
C ARG A 441 24.20 -2.87 11.44
N GLU A 442 23.46 -3.75 10.76
CA GLU A 442 24.03 -4.77 9.87
C GLU A 442 24.41 -4.20 8.48
N GLY A 443 23.76 -3.11 8.08
CA GLY A 443 23.90 -2.54 6.75
C GLY A 443 23.14 -3.33 5.68
N ILE A 444 23.37 -2.97 4.42
CA ILE A 444 22.68 -3.56 3.26
C ILE A 444 23.73 -4.04 2.25
N VAL A 445 23.72 -5.34 1.93
CA VAL A 445 24.60 -5.92 0.91
C VAL A 445 23.83 -6.03 -0.41
N ILE A 446 24.36 -5.44 -1.47
CA ILE A 446 23.80 -5.51 -2.82
C ILE A 446 24.94 -5.77 -3.81
N GLY A 447 25.03 -7.02 -4.27
CA GLY A 447 26.04 -7.46 -5.22
C GLY A 447 27.43 -7.39 -4.59
N ASP A 448 28.32 -6.66 -5.23
CA ASP A 448 29.70 -6.42 -4.81
C ASP A 448 29.86 -5.32 -3.74
N LYS A 449 28.77 -4.68 -3.30
CA LYS A 449 28.81 -3.57 -2.34
C LYS A 449 28.09 -3.88 -1.02
N LYS A 450 28.71 -3.52 0.10
CA LYS A 450 28.09 -3.47 1.43
C LYS A 450 27.96 -2.01 1.87
N PHE A 451 26.73 -1.54 2.00
CA PHE A 451 26.41 -0.19 2.45
C PHE A 451 26.25 -0.14 3.97
N GLU A 452 27.08 0.66 4.62
CA GLU A 452 27.12 0.81 6.07
C GLU A 452 26.57 2.18 6.48
N PHE A 453 25.93 2.25 7.65
CA PHE A 453 25.31 3.47 8.13
C PHE A 453 26.34 4.59 8.33
N LEU A 454 26.05 5.76 7.75
CA LEU A 454 26.90 6.96 7.83
C LEU A 454 26.28 8.03 8.73
N GLY A 455 25.00 8.33 8.53
CA GLY A 455 24.29 9.31 9.36
C GLY A 455 22.86 9.55 8.91
N PHE A 456 22.05 10.18 9.75
CA PHE A 456 20.71 10.62 9.37
C PHE A 456 20.77 11.87 8.48
N SER A 457 19.97 11.90 7.41
CA SER A 457 19.85 13.08 6.53
C SER A 457 19.08 14.18 7.26
N SER A 458 19.62 15.40 7.28
CA SER A 458 19.03 16.55 7.98
C SER A 458 17.86 17.22 7.25
N SER A 459 17.47 16.72 6.08
CA SER A 459 16.36 17.24 5.29
C SER A 459 15.03 16.69 5.81
N GLU A 460 14.32 17.56 6.55
CA GLU A 460 12.96 17.44 7.06
C GLU A 460 12.80 16.63 8.36
N LYS A 461 12.32 17.31 9.41
CA LYS A 461 12.11 16.84 10.80
C LYS A 461 11.13 15.67 10.95
N HIS A 462 10.80 14.97 9.87
CA HIS A 462 9.63 14.12 9.76
C HIS A 462 9.86 12.84 8.94
N TYR A 463 10.92 12.71 8.14
CA TYR A 463 11.27 11.43 7.50
C TYR A 463 12.52 10.84 8.14
N MET A 464 12.46 9.59 8.59
CA MET A 464 13.64 8.85 9.02
C MET A 464 14.41 8.42 7.77
N SER A 465 15.23 9.33 7.23
CA SER A 465 16.14 9.04 6.11
C SER A 465 17.58 8.99 6.62
N ALA A 466 18.31 7.97 6.19
CA ALA A 466 19.71 7.73 6.49
C ALA A 466 20.52 7.69 5.20
N LEU A 467 21.73 8.21 5.25
CA LEU A 467 22.73 7.99 4.22
C LEU A 467 23.58 6.80 4.64
N MET A 468 23.83 5.89 3.70
CA MET A 468 24.76 4.77 3.85
C MET A 468 25.87 4.86 2.80
N PHE A 469 27.01 4.27 3.11
CA PHE A 469 28.19 4.29 2.25
C PHE A 469 28.80 2.91 2.09
N ALA A 470 29.16 2.55 0.85
CA ALA A 470 29.92 1.36 0.53
C ALA A 470 31.41 1.67 0.51
N SER A 471 32.13 1.12 1.48
CA SER A 471 33.58 1.30 1.61
C SER A 471 34.32 0.79 0.37
N ARG A 472 35.40 1.49 0.00
CA ARG A 472 36.34 1.08 -1.06
C ARG A 472 37.77 1.20 -0.56
N GLU A 473 38.72 0.74 -1.37
CA GLU A 473 40.13 0.94 -1.10
C GLU A 473 40.43 2.43 -0.86
N GLY A 474 40.98 2.75 0.32
CA GLY A 474 41.36 4.10 0.72
C GLY A 474 40.23 5.02 1.19
N LEU A 475 38.98 4.56 1.31
CA LEU A 475 37.89 5.35 1.91
C LEU A 475 36.82 4.45 2.54
N SER A 476 36.66 4.55 3.86
CA SER A 476 35.63 3.84 4.62
C SER A 476 34.50 4.76 5.08
N ALA A 477 33.37 4.16 5.48
CA ALA A 477 32.27 4.91 6.11
C ALA A 477 32.71 5.65 7.38
N GLU A 478 33.67 5.09 8.13
CA GLU A 478 34.21 5.69 9.36
C GLU A 478 35.08 6.92 9.06
N ASP A 479 35.87 6.88 7.99
CA ASP A 479 36.66 8.04 7.54
C ASP A 479 35.76 9.23 7.22
N ILE A 480 34.62 8.99 6.55
CA ILE A 480 33.64 10.04 6.23
C ILE A 480 32.96 10.56 7.50
N LYS A 481 32.61 9.69 8.46
CA LYS A 481 32.06 10.12 9.76
C LYS A 481 33.04 11.00 10.54
N ASN A 482 34.31 10.61 10.60
CA ASN A 482 35.35 11.39 11.26
C ASN A 482 35.50 12.78 10.62
N TRP A 483 35.46 12.84 9.29
CA TRP A 483 35.43 14.11 8.57
C TRP A 483 34.18 14.96 8.92
N MET A 484 32.98 14.36 8.94
CA MET A 484 31.75 15.06 9.32
C MET A 484 31.81 15.63 10.75
N LEU A 485 32.35 14.86 11.69
CA LEU A 485 32.55 15.29 13.08
C LEU A 485 33.56 16.44 13.15
N GLY A 486 34.66 16.38 12.40
CA GLY A 486 35.63 17.47 12.32
C GLY A 486 35.05 18.78 11.76
N VAL A 487 34.14 18.70 10.78
CA VAL A 487 33.42 19.87 10.24
C VAL A 487 32.43 20.45 11.26
N LEU A 488 31.81 19.60 12.08
CA LEU A 488 30.92 20.05 13.15
C LEU A 488 31.67 20.70 14.31
N LEU A 489 32.88 20.24 14.63
CA LEU A 489 33.73 20.80 15.70
C LEU A 489 34.44 22.11 15.30
N THR A 490 34.52 22.42 14.00
CA THR A 490 35.15 23.65 13.47
C THR A 490 34.14 24.76 13.18
N LYS A 491 32.84 24.52 13.40
CA LYS A 491 31.75 25.51 13.37
C LYS A 491 31.27 25.81 14.78
#